data_AF-A0A6L3CAZ5-F1
#
_entry.id   AF-A0A6L3CAZ5-F1
#
_cell.length_a   1.000
_cell.length_b   1.000
_cell.length_c   1.000
_cell.angle_alpha   90.00
_cell.angle_beta   90.00
_cell.angle_gamma   90.00
#
_symmetry.space_group_name_H-M   'P 1'
#
loop_
_entity.id
_entity.type
_entity.pdbx_description
1 polymer ?
#
loop_
_entity_poly.entity_id
_entity_poly.type
_entity_poly.pdbx_seq_one_letter_code
_entity_poly.pdbx_strand_id
1 'polypeptide(L)'
;MPGALDKIKVVDLTRTLAGPFCTMLMGDMGAEVVKVEEPTGGDETRKWTPFWNGESTQFLTFNRNKRSLAVNLKEPEGLKIVKDMAADADVMIESFRAGTLDR
;
A
#
# COMPACT_ATOMS: atom_id res chain seq x y z
N MET A 1 -8.76 3.09 -22.58
CA MET A 1 -9.03 4.52 -22.33
C MET A 1 -8.17 4.93 -21.15
N PRO A 2 -7.57 6.12 -21.16
CA PRO A 2 -6.84 6.62 -19.99
C PRO A 2 -7.79 6.81 -18.80
N GLY A 3 -7.37 6.38 -17.61
CA GLY A 3 -8.10 6.53 -16.36
C GLY A 3 -8.03 7.96 -15.82
N ALA A 4 -8.94 8.30 -14.91
CA ALA A 4 -9.03 9.65 -14.32
C ALA A 4 -7.79 10.04 -13.50
N LEU A 5 -7.03 9.06 -13.00
CA LEU A 5 -5.80 9.24 -12.23
C LEU A 5 -4.58 8.68 -12.96
N ASP A 6 -4.63 8.55 -14.28
CA ASP A 6 -3.45 8.17 -15.07
C ASP A 6 -2.26 9.10 -14.75
N LYS A 7 -1.07 8.51 -14.68
CA LYS A 7 0.21 9.18 -14.35
C LYS A 7 0.35 9.67 -12.91
N ILE A 8 -0.65 9.48 -12.06
CA ILE A 8 -0.52 9.75 -10.63
C ILE A 8 0.21 8.59 -9.97
N LYS A 9 1.29 8.89 -9.24
CA LYS A 9 2.05 7.94 -8.42
C LYS A 9 1.61 8.02 -6.97
N VAL A 10 1.28 6.85 -6.39
CA VAL A 10 0.79 6.74 -5.02
C VAL A 10 1.67 5.81 -4.21
N VAL A 11 2.17 6.30 -3.08
CA VAL A 11 2.80 5.48 -2.03
C VAL A 11 1.74 5.11 -1.00
N ASP A 12 1.42 3.83 -0.92
CA ASP A 12 0.40 3.28 -0.03
C ASP A 12 1.06 2.64 1.21
N LEU A 13 1.07 3.36 2.34
CA LEU A 13 1.49 2.88 3.66
C LEU A 13 0.32 2.35 4.49
N THR A 14 -0.86 2.23 3.88
CA THR A 14 -2.08 1.87 4.61
C THR A 14 -2.14 0.38 4.91
N ARG A 15 -2.96 0.03 5.91
CA ARG A 15 -3.19 -1.36 6.35
C ARG A 15 -4.67 -1.61 6.55
N THR A 16 -5.09 -2.87 6.54
CA THR A 16 -6.47 -3.31 6.82
C THR A 16 -7.48 -2.93 5.73
N LEU A 17 -8.50 -2.12 6.01
CA LEU A 17 -9.63 -1.90 5.10
C LEU A 17 -9.72 -0.48 4.57
N ALA A 18 -9.88 0.54 5.43
CA ALA A 18 -10.25 1.88 4.99
C ALA A 18 -9.21 2.52 4.04
N GLY A 19 -7.94 2.48 4.44
CA GLY A 19 -6.85 2.99 3.61
C GLY A 19 -6.65 2.17 2.34
N PRO A 20 -6.56 0.83 2.41
CA PRO A 20 -6.41 0.00 1.21
C PRO A 20 -7.56 0.14 0.23
N PHE A 21 -8.80 0.34 0.70
CA PHE A 21 -9.95 0.61 -0.14
C PHE A 21 -9.81 1.94 -0.90
N CYS A 22 -9.33 3.00 -0.24
CA CYS A 22 -9.06 4.28 -0.89
C CYS A 22 -8.02 4.13 -2.02
N THR A 23 -6.86 3.56 -1.72
CA THR A 23 -5.77 3.41 -2.70
C THR A 23 -6.10 2.38 -3.79
N MET A 24 -6.94 1.39 -3.50
CA MET A 24 -7.50 0.48 -4.51
C MET A 24 -8.36 1.23 -5.52
N LEU A 25 -9.25 2.12 -5.08
CA LEU A 25 -10.04 2.95 -5.99
C LEU A 25 -9.13 3.84 -6.84
N MET A 26 -8.03 4.35 -6.28
CA MET A 26 -7.05 5.12 -7.05
C MET A 26 -6.39 4.29 -8.15
N GLY A 27 -5.98 3.05 -7.84
CA GLY A 27 -5.45 2.10 -8.82
C GLY A 27 -6.49 1.71 -9.89
N ASP A 28 -7.74 1.47 -9.49
CA ASP A 28 -8.87 1.21 -10.40
C ASP A 28 -9.11 2.39 -11.36
N MET A 29 -8.79 3.62 -10.93
CA MET A 29 -8.87 4.85 -11.74
C MET A 29 -7.59 5.16 -12.54
N GLY A 30 -6.58 4.29 -12.53
CA GLY A 30 -5.38 4.39 -13.38
C GLY A 30 -4.09 4.86 -12.69
N ALA A 31 -4.12 5.10 -11.37
CA ALA A 31 -2.91 5.50 -10.64
C ALA A 31 -1.89 4.34 -10.55
N GLU A 32 -0.59 4.68 -10.57
CA GLU A 32 0.46 3.73 -10.20
C GLU A 32 0.55 3.68 -8.67
N VAL A 33 0.03 2.61 -8.08
CA VAL A 33 0.00 2.44 -6.62
C VAL A 33 1.06 1.43 -6.19
N VAL A 34 1.98 1.86 -5.32
CA VAL A 34 2.95 0.98 -4.67
C VAL A 34 2.63 0.89 -3.18
N LYS A 35 2.21 -0.31 -2.75
CA LYS A 35 1.98 -0.64 -1.35
C LYS A 35 3.28 -1.03 -0.67
N VAL A 36 3.63 -0.33 0.41
CA VAL A 36 4.75 -0.69 1.27
C VAL A 36 4.23 -1.58 2.39
N GLU A 37 4.85 -2.74 2.53
CA GLU A 37 4.44 -3.76 3.50
C GLU A 37 5.60 -4.13 4.41
N GLU A 38 5.31 -4.50 5.66
CA GLU A 38 6.36 -5.00 6.54
C GLU A 38 6.84 -6.40 6.06
N PRO A 39 8.14 -6.73 6.11
CA PRO A 39 8.68 -7.86 5.36
C PRO A 39 8.29 -9.26 5.83
N THR A 40 7.79 -9.42 7.05
CA THR A 40 7.57 -10.74 7.66
C THR A 40 6.16 -11.28 7.42
N GLY A 41 5.14 -10.43 7.51
CA GLY A 41 3.73 -10.81 7.38
C GLY A 41 2.90 -9.87 6.51
N GLY A 42 3.46 -8.73 6.09
CA GLY A 42 2.82 -7.73 5.26
C GLY A 42 1.56 -7.11 5.88
N ASP A 43 0.57 -6.83 5.04
CA ASP A 43 -0.77 -6.42 5.49
C ASP A 43 -1.45 -7.56 6.27
N GLU A 44 -2.08 -7.23 7.41
CA GLU A 44 -2.84 -8.19 8.23
C GLU A 44 -3.92 -8.93 7.43
N THR A 45 -4.51 -8.27 6.44
CA THR A 45 -5.52 -8.87 5.57
C THR A 45 -5.00 -10.04 4.76
N ARG A 46 -3.68 -10.20 4.55
CA ARG A 46 -3.09 -11.39 3.90
C ARG A 46 -3.42 -12.69 4.63
N LYS A 47 -3.75 -12.60 5.92
CA LYS A 47 -4.07 -13.74 6.79
C LYS A 47 -5.57 -13.91 7.03
N TRP A 48 -6.41 -13.03 6.47
CA TRP A 48 -7.85 -13.07 6.69
C TRP A 48 -8.52 -14.11 5.78
N THR A 49 -9.54 -14.79 6.31
CA THR A 49 -10.31 -15.79 5.55
C THR A 49 -11.40 -15.14 4.68
N PRO A 50 -11.87 -15.79 3.60
CA PRO A 50 -11.43 -17.11 3.09
C PRO A 50 -10.15 -17.03 2.26
N PHE A 51 -9.56 -18.20 1.97
CA PHE A 51 -8.39 -18.34 1.12
C PHE A 51 -8.77 -18.93 -0.25
N TRP A 52 -8.16 -18.40 -1.31
CA TRP A 52 -8.24 -18.92 -2.67
C TRP A 52 -6.82 -19.09 -3.21
N ASN A 53 -6.45 -20.31 -3.62
CA ASN A 53 -5.11 -20.64 -4.09
C ASN A 53 -3.98 -20.19 -3.14
N GLY A 54 -4.19 -20.32 -1.82
CA GLY A 54 -3.20 -19.93 -0.81
C GLY A 54 -3.16 -18.44 -0.46
N GLU A 55 -3.96 -17.61 -1.12
CA GLU A 55 -4.03 -16.16 -0.90
C GLU A 55 -5.34 -15.76 -0.23
N SER A 56 -5.31 -14.77 0.65
CA SER A 56 -6.53 -14.22 1.24
C SER A 56 -7.37 -13.49 0.19
N THR A 57 -8.64 -13.86 0.06
CA THR A 57 -9.55 -13.15 -0.85
C THR A 57 -9.82 -11.71 -0.37
N GLN A 58 -9.69 -11.44 0.92
CA GLN A 58 -9.82 -10.09 1.47
C GLN A 58 -8.65 -9.23 0.99
N PHE A 59 -7.41 -9.71 1.13
CA PHE A 59 -6.24 -8.99 0.64
C PHE A 59 -6.32 -8.74 -0.87
N LEU A 60 -6.65 -9.78 -1.65
CA LEU A 60 -6.78 -9.67 -3.11
C LEU A 60 -7.84 -8.64 -3.51
N THR A 61 -8.97 -8.61 -2.80
CA THR A 61 -10.05 -7.65 -3.10
C THR A 61 -9.59 -6.22 -2.89
N PHE A 62 -9.01 -5.90 -1.74
CA PHE A 62 -8.67 -4.51 -1.38
C PHE A 62 -7.28 -4.04 -1.86
N ASN A 63 -6.52 -4.89 -2.53
CA ASN A 63 -5.17 -4.57 -3.00
C ASN A 63 -4.89 -4.92 -4.47
N ARG A 64 -5.93 -5.26 -5.25
CA ARG A 64 -5.81 -5.31 -6.72
C ARG A 64 -5.33 -3.98 -7.29
N ASN A 65 -4.71 -4.02 -8.47
CA ASN A 65 -4.13 -2.86 -9.16
C ASN A 65 -2.99 -2.15 -8.38
N LYS A 66 -2.42 -2.81 -7.37
CA LYS A 66 -1.25 -2.32 -6.63
C LYS A 66 -0.04 -3.20 -6.87
N ARG A 67 1.14 -2.59 -6.91
CA ARG A 67 2.42 -3.27 -6.74
C ARG A 67 2.73 -3.35 -5.24
N SER A 68 3.47 -4.36 -4.81
CA SER A 68 3.85 -4.54 -3.40
C SER A 68 5.38 -4.49 -3.25
N LEU A 69 5.86 -3.78 -2.24
CA LEU A 69 7.25 -3.70 -1.84
C LEU A 69 7.38 -3.94 -0.34
N ALA A 70 8.11 -4.99 0.04
CA ALA A 70 8.41 -5.28 1.43
C ALA A 70 9.57 -4.40 1.94
N VAL A 71 9.32 -3.55 2.94
CA VAL A 71 10.32 -2.65 3.54
C VAL A 71 10.16 -2.60 5.06
N ASN A 72 11.27 -2.76 5.79
CA ASN A 72 11.28 -2.54 7.23
C ASN A 72 11.51 -1.06 7.54
N LEU A 73 10.44 -0.34 7.89
CA LEU A 73 10.49 1.08 8.28
C LEU A 73 11.22 1.36 9.60
N LYS A 74 11.64 0.33 10.34
CA LYS A 74 12.44 0.51 11.56
C LYS A 74 13.93 0.62 11.28
N GLU A 75 14.37 0.25 10.09
CA GLU A 75 15.77 0.37 9.68
C GLU A 75 16.01 1.70 8.95
N PRO A 76 17.14 2.37 9.17
CA PRO A 76 17.49 3.60 8.47
C PRO A 76 17.43 3.49 6.94
N GLU A 77 17.85 2.36 6.39
CA GLU A 77 17.81 2.09 4.94
C GLU A 77 16.38 1.97 4.43
N GLY A 78 15.49 1.32 5.19
CA GLY A 78 14.09 1.21 4.85
C GLY A 78 13.37 2.55 4.88
N LEU A 79 13.66 3.37 5.90
CA LEU A 79 13.19 4.75 5.96
C LEU A 79 13.67 5.57 4.77
N LYS A 80 14.94 5.42 4.37
CA LYS A 80 15.48 6.12 3.21
C LYS A 80 14.73 5.74 1.93
N ILE A 81 14.52 4.45 1.68
CA ILE A 81 13.79 3.96 0.50
C ILE A 81 12.40 4.60 0.42
N VAL A 82 11.63 4.57 1.52
CA VAL A 82 10.26 5.11 1.52
C VAL A 82 10.23 6.63 1.42
N LYS A 83 11.20 7.33 2.01
CA LYS A 83 11.35 8.78 1.84
C LYS A 83 11.68 9.16 0.39
N ASP A 84 12.57 8.43 -0.26
CA ASP A 84 12.92 8.66 -1.66
C ASP A 84 11.70 8.39 -2.57
N MET A 85 10.94 7.32 -2.31
CA MET A 85 9.69 7.04 -3.01
C MET A 85 8.65 8.14 -2.79
N ALA A 86 8.48 8.60 -1.55
CA ALA A 86 7.52 9.66 -1.22
C ALA A 86 7.90 11.01 -1.85
N ALA A 87 9.20 11.28 -2.04
CA ALA A 87 9.68 12.49 -2.71
C ALA A 87 9.39 12.50 -4.23
N ASP A 88 9.25 11.34 -4.86
CA ASP A 88 8.89 11.18 -6.28
C ASP A 88 7.39 10.92 -6.51
N ALA A 89 6.63 10.67 -5.45
CA ALA A 89 5.20 10.40 -5.52
C ALA A 89 4.36 11.68 -5.49
N ASP A 90 3.18 11.63 -6.12
CA ASP A 90 2.21 12.72 -6.05
C ASP A 90 1.41 12.68 -4.75
N VAL A 91 1.14 11.47 -4.24
CA VAL A 91 0.36 11.26 -3.01
C VAL A 91 0.97 10.13 -2.19
N MET A 92 1.07 10.33 -0.87
CA MET A 92 1.33 9.28 0.10
C MET A 92 0.13 9.16 1.04
N ILE A 93 -0.32 7.93 1.29
CA ILE A 93 -1.47 7.66 2.17
C ILE A 93 -1.03 6.69 3.27
N GLU A 94 -1.36 7.02 4.51
CA GLU A 94 -1.11 6.19 5.69
C GLU A 94 -2.40 6.00 6.50
N SER A 95 -2.45 4.94 7.29
CA SER A 95 -3.60 4.63 8.15
C SER A 95 -3.15 4.01 9.48
N PHE A 96 -1.99 4.42 9.98
CA PHE A 96 -1.47 3.98 11.26
C PHE A 96 -2.21 4.66 12.42
N ARG A 97 -1.95 4.20 13.65
CA ARG A 97 -2.38 4.95 14.82
C ARG A 97 -1.67 6.32 14.82
N ALA A 98 -2.40 7.36 15.23
CA ALA A 98 -1.86 8.72 15.31
C ALA A 98 -0.48 8.77 15.98
N GLY A 99 0.44 9.52 15.38
CA GLY A 99 1.82 9.66 15.85
C GLY A 99 2.71 8.43 15.62
N THR A 100 2.26 7.41 14.87
CA THR A 100 3.13 6.26 14.54
C THR A 100 4.14 6.60 13.46
N LEU A 101 3.73 7.34 12.43
CA LEU A 101 4.62 7.69 11.32
C LEU A 101 5.64 8.78 11.70
N ASP A 102 5.34 9.59 12.71
CA ASP A 102 6.21 10.68 13.19
C ASP A 102 7.43 10.17 13.97
N ARG A 103 7.45 8.88 14.36
CA ARG A 103 8.48 8.26 15.21
C ARG A 103 9.56 7.54 14.41
#